data_AF-A0A7V1F6U0-F1
#
_entry.id   AF-A0A7V1F6U0-F1
#
_cell.length_a   1.000
_cell.length_b   1.000
_cell.length_c   1.000
_cell.angle_alpha   90.00
_cell.angle_beta   90.00
_cell.angle_gamma   90.00
#
_symmetry.space_group_name_H-M   'P 1'
#
loop_
_entity.id
_entity.type
_entity.pdbx_description
1 polymer ?
#
loop_
_entity_poly.entity_id
_entity_poly.type
_entity_poly.pdbx_seq_one_letter_code
_entity_poly.pdbx_strand_id
1 'polypeptide(L)'
;MERRFSERKTLNIDTTLIAGNLFYSGTVLNISEKGMSICSKIRFPDDSVLVVIIRKKIMVIARVKWAKQKNSHYYTIGVELLNPLQDYLELVNSLRSA
;
A
#
# COMPACT_ATOMS: atom_id res chain seq x y z
N MET A 1 13.59 -13.88 13.05
CA MET A 1 13.69 -12.76 12.08
C MET A 1 13.49 -13.35 10.70
N GLU A 2 12.25 -13.37 10.19
CA GLU A 2 11.96 -13.95 8.88
C GLU A 2 12.55 -13.08 7.75
N ARG A 3 13.26 -13.72 6.82
CA ARG A 3 13.83 -13.09 5.62
C ARG A 3 12.71 -12.83 4.62
N ARG A 4 12.71 -11.64 4.01
CA ARG A 4 11.65 -11.19 3.09
C ARG A 4 11.64 -12.02 1.80
N PHE A 5 10.46 -12.47 1.37
CA PHE A 5 10.28 -13.34 0.20
C PHE A 5 10.16 -12.57 -1.14
N SER A 6 9.88 -11.25 -1.13
CA SER A 6 9.65 -10.46 -2.35
C SER A 6 10.43 -9.15 -2.37
N GLU A 7 11.02 -8.82 -3.52
CA GLU A 7 11.67 -7.53 -3.79
C GLU A 7 10.65 -6.37 -3.80
N ARG A 8 11.08 -5.17 -3.40
CA ARG A 8 10.25 -3.96 -3.31
C ARG A 8 10.92 -2.82 -4.06
N LYS A 9 10.23 -2.22 -5.03
CA LYS A 9 10.73 -1.04 -5.76
C LYS A 9 10.30 0.25 -5.06
N THR A 10 11.22 1.18 -4.83
CA THR A 10 10.90 2.51 -4.28
C THR A 10 10.21 3.37 -5.32
N LEU A 11 9.03 3.90 -5.00
CA LEU A 11 8.18 4.66 -5.90
C LEU A 11 7.45 5.76 -5.11
N ASN A 12 6.93 6.77 -5.81
CA ASN A 12 6.01 7.76 -5.24
C ASN A 12 4.75 7.78 -6.10
N ILE A 13 3.75 6.98 -5.75
CA ILE A 13 2.48 6.92 -6.48
C ILE A 13 1.35 7.42 -5.60
N ASP A 14 0.66 8.47 -6.04
CA ASP A 14 -0.52 8.97 -5.35
C ASP A 14 -1.63 7.91 -5.31
N THR A 15 -2.20 7.74 -4.13
CA THR A 15 -3.24 6.75 -3.86
C THR A 15 -4.34 7.33 -3.00
N THR A 16 -5.55 6.81 -3.18
CA THR A 16 -6.65 7.03 -2.23
C THR A 16 -6.79 5.80 -1.35
N LEU A 17 -7.01 6.02 -0.05
CA LEU A 17 -7.29 4.99 0.93
C LEU A 17 -8.74 5.13 1.37
N ILE A 18 -9.48 4.04 1.39
CA ILE A 18 -10.86 3.99 1.84
C ILE A 18 -10.94 3.07 3.06
N ALA A 19 -11.47 3.61 4.16
CA ALA A 19 -11.76 2.87 5.37
C ALA A 19 -13.19 3.15 5.80
N GLY A 20 -14.08 2.16 5.67
CA GLY A 20 -15.52 2.40 5.78
C GLY A 20 -16.00 3.40 4.73
N ASN A 21 -16.63 4.50 5.17
CA ASN A 21 -17.15 5.56 4.30
C ASN A 21 -16.22 6.78 4.19
N LEU A 22 -14.98 6.66 4.69
CA LEU A 22 -14.02 7.76 4.73
C LEU A 22 -12.92 7.58 3.69
N PHE A 23 -12.53 8.70 3.08
CA PHE A 23 -11.52 8.77 2.04
C PHE A 23 -10.30 9.55 2.54
N TYR A 24 -9.12 8.97 2.37
CA TYR A 24 -7.86 9.57 2.79
C TYR A 24 -6.86 9.58 1.64
N SER A 25 -6.00 10.58 1.61
CA SER A 25 -4.86 10.63 0.70
C SER A 25 -3.68 9.82 1.24
N GLY A 26 -2.91 9.25 0.33
CA GLY A 26 -1.64 8.62 0.64
C GLY A 26 -0.73 8.53 -0.58
N THR A 27 0.48 8.06 -0.34
CA THR A 27 1.49 7.82 -1.37
C THR A 27 2.08 6.43 -1.19
N VAL A 28 1.96 5.57 -2.20
CA VAL A 28 2.67 4.28 -2.21
C VAL A 28 4.16 4.55 -2.33
N LEU A 29 4.93 4.12 -1.32
CA LEU A 29 6.38 4.28 -1.23
C LEU A 29 7.15 3.09 -1.81
N ASN A 30 6.55 1.90 -1.75
CA ASN A 30 7.05 0.72 -2.42
C ASN A 30 5.93 -0.29 -2.65
N ILE A 31 6.15 -1.20 -3.60
CA ILE A 31 5.16 -2.18 -4.05
C ILE A 31 5.84 -3.54 -4.27
N SER A 32 5.12 -4.62 -4.00
CA SER A 32 5.44 -6.00 -4.39
C SER A 32 4.15 -6.78 -4.64
N GLU A 33 4.25 -7.99 -5.19
CA GLU A 33 3.07 -8.83 -5.48
C GLU A 33 2.18 -9.08 -4.25
N LYS A 34 2.77 -9.15 -3.05
CA LYS A 34 2.06 -9.47 -1.80
C LYS A 34 1.60 -8.25 -1.01
N GLY A 35 2.08 -7.05 -1.34
CA GLY A 35 1.85 -5.90 -0.46
C GLY A 35 2.56 -4.64 -0.89
N MET A 36 2.39 -3.60 -0.10
CA MET A 36 3.00 -2.30 -0.33
C MET A 36 3.22 -1.56 0.98
N SER A 37 3.97 -0.47 0.94
CA SER A 37 3.96 0.51 2.03
C SER A 37 3.46 1.85 1.56
N ILE A 38 2.66 2.51 2.39
CA ILE A 38 1.93 3.73 2.06
C ILE A 38 2.27 4.80 3.09
N CYS A 39 2.60 5.99 2.63
CA CYS A 39 2.70 7.18 3.47
C CYS A 39 1.33 7.85 3.56
N SER A 40 0.85 8.16 4.76
CA SER A 40 -0.40 8.94 4.95
C SER A 40 -0.31 9.79 6.20
N LYS A 41 -1.17 10.81 6.30
CA LYS A 41 -1.34 11.62 7.51
C LYS A 41 -2.08 10.87 8.62
N ILE A 42 -2.86 9.86 8.24
CA ILE A 42 -3.66 9.06 9.16
C ILE A 42 -2.92 7.78 9.51
N ARG A 43 -2.95 7.43 10.79
CA ARG A 43 -2.57 6.11 11.28
C ARG A 43 -3.78 5.19 11.22
N PHE A 44 -3.61 3.99 10.67
CA PHE A 44 -4.61 2.94 10.74
C PHE A 44 -4.23 1.92 11.82
N PRO A 45 -5.21 1.36 12.55
CA PRO A 45 -4.96 0.26 13.47
C PRO A 45 -4.45 -0.98 12.74
N ASP A 46 -3.66 -1.81 13.43
CA ASP A 46 -3.21 -3.10 12.91
C ASP A 46 -4.44 -3.99 12.61
N ASP A 47 -4.30 -4.85 11.60
CA ASP A 47 -5.35 -5.72 11.04
C ASP A 47 -6.58 -5.04 10.43
N SER A 48 -6.63 -3.71 10.39
CA SER A 48 -7.67 -2.99 9.66
C SER A 48 -7.63 -3.30 8.16
N VAL A 49 -8.80 -3.47 7.55
CA VAL A 49 -8.92 -3.68 6.11
C VAL A 49 -9.23 -2.35 5.42
N LEU A 50 -8.46 -2.05 4.38
CA LEU A 50 -8.52 -0.83 3.59
C LEU A 50 -8.73 -1.20 2.13
N VAL A 51 -9.45 -0.34 1.40
CA VAL A 51 -9.37 -0.33 -0.06
C VAL A 51 -8.35 0.72 -0.48
N VAL A 52 -7.41 0.34 -1.34
CA VAL A 52 -6.36 1.21 -1.86
C VAL A 52 -6.58 1.39 -3.35
N ILE A 53 -6.78 2.64 -3.79
CA ILE A 53 -6.96 2.99 -5.20
C ILE A 53 -5.68 3.64 -5.72
N ILE A 54 -4.92 2.88 -6.49
CA ILE A 54 -3.64 3.27 -7.09
C ILE A 54 -3.90 3.88 -8.48
N ARG A 55 -3.29 5.04 -8.76
CA ARG A 55 -3.41 5.75 -10.06
C ARG A 55 -4.87 5.97 -10.52
N LYS A 56 -5.80 6.10 -9.57
CA LYS A 56 -7.26 6.26 -9.82
C LYS A 56 -7.90 5.13 -10.64
N LYS A 57 -7.23 3.97 -10.78
CA LYS A 57 -7.68 2.88 -11.66
C LYS A 57 -7.63 1.52 -10.98
N ILE A 58 -6.51 1.22 -10.32
CA ILE A 58 -6.26 -0.11 -9.75
C ILE A 58 -6.77 -0.11 -8.32
N MET A 59 -7.73 -0.98 -8.03
CA MET A 59 -8.34 -1.10 -6.70
C MET A 59 -7.88 -2.40 -6.06
N VAL A 60 -7.28 -2.31 -4.87
CA VAL A 60 -6.86 -3.49 -4.10
C VAL A 60 -7.38 -3.45 -2.68
N ILE A 61 -7.76 -4.61 -2.15
CA ILE A 61 -8.14 -4.78 -0.75
C ILE A 61 -6.89 -5.21 0.02
N ALA A 62 -6.55 -4.45 1.05
CA ALA A 62 -5.31 -4.64 1.80
C ALA A 62 -5.58 -4.63 3.31
N ARG A 63 -4.87 -5.48 4.04
CA ARG A 63 -4.86 -5.52 5.51
C ARG A 63 -3.62 -4.82 6.05
N VAL A 64 -3.80 -3.93 7.01
CA VAL A 64 -2.70 -3.28 7.72
C VAL A 64 -1.94 -4.30 8.56
N LYS A 65 -0.62 -4.38 8.37
CA LYS A 65 0.27 -5.25 9.17
C LYS A 65 1.06 -4.49 10.21
N TRP A 66 1.33 -3.22 9.93
CA TRP A 66 2.01 -2.33 10.86
C TRP A 66 1.82 -0.89 10.41
N ALA A 67 1.85 0.04 11.36
CA ALA A 67 1.98 1.47 11.10
C ALA A 67 3.09 2.06 11.98
N LYS A 68 3.99 2.84 11.36
CA LYS A 68 5.11 3.50 12.04
C LYS A 68 5.08 4.98 11.75
N GLN A 69 5.31 5.81 12.77
CA GLN A 69 5.46 7.24 12.58
C GLN A 69 6.72 7.53 11.76
N LYS A 70 6.59 8.34 10.71
CA LYS A 70 7.71 8.80 9.87
C LYS A 70 8.23 10.14 10.36
N ASN A 71 7.33 11.05 10.73
CA ASN A 71 7.62 12.34 11.36
C ASN A 71 6.38 12.83 12.13
N SER A 72 6.37 14.07 12.61
CA SER A 72 5.25 14.63 13.39
C SER A 72 3.89 14.62 12.68
N HIS A 73 3.85 14.49 11.35
CA HIS A 73 2.61 14.61 10.56
C HIS A 73 2.26 13.37 9.75
N TYR A 74 3.18 12.42 9.57
CA TYR A 74 3.02 11.32 8.64
C TYR A 74 3.38 9.97 9.26
N TYR A 75 2.67 8.95 8.78
CA TYR A 75 2.88 7.55 9.09
C TYR A 75 3.23 6.79 7.82
N THR A 76 4.16 5.84 7.96
CA THR A 76 4.36 4.77 6.99
C THR A 76 3.56 3.56 7.45
N ILE A 77 2.69 3.05 6.58
CA ILE A 77 1.79 1.94 6.84
C ILE A 77 2.21 0.79 5.92
N GLY A 78 2.51 -0.38 6.48
CA GLY A 78 2.73 -1.59 5.70
C GLY A 78 1.44 -2.37 5.58
N VAL A 79 1.07 -2.71 4.35
CA VAL A 79 -0.14 -3.49 4.08
C VAL A 79 0.18 -4.77 3.31
N GLU A 80 -0.57 -5.82 3.60
CA GLU A 80 -0.62 -7.07 2.84
C GLU A 80 -1.89 -7.07 1.98
N LEU A 81 -1.79 -7.53 0.73
CA LEU A 81 -2.95 -7.67 -0.14
C LEU A 81 -3.71 -8.95 0.17
N LEU A 82 -5.04 -8.85 0.29
CA LEU A 82 -5.87 -10.02 0.56
C LEU A 82 -6.14 -10.84 -0.71
N ASN A 83 -6.46 -10.18 -1.82
CA ASN A 83 -6.70 -10.80 -3.13
C ASN A 83 -6.21 -9.83 -4.23
N PRO A 84 -4.92 -9.85 -4.60
CA PRO A 84 -4.41 -8.98 -5.67
C PRO A 84 -5.07 -9.35 -7.01
N LEU A 85 -5.66 -8.34 -7.66
CA LEU A 85 -6.24 -8.49 -8.99
C LEU A 85 -5.14 -8.44 -10.08
N GLN A 86 -5.49 -8.91 -11.28
CA GLN A 86 -4.55 -9.01 -12.40
C GLN A 86 -3.94 -7.66 -12.80
N ASP A 87 -4.72 -6.58 -12.75
CA ASP A 87 -4.29 -5.21 -13.05
C ASP A 87 -3.20 -4.71 -12.08
N TYR A 88 -3.27 -5.11 -10.81
CA TYR A 88 -2.22 -4.86 -9.83
C TYR A 88 -0.95 -5.64 -10.16
N LEU A 89 -1.06 -6.91 -10.53
CA LEU A 89 0.09 -7.74 -10.89
C LEU A 89 0.78 -7.22 -12.15
N GLU A 90 0.00 -6.76 -13.14
CA GLU A 90 0.52 -6.08 -14.33
C GLU A 90 1.28 -4.81 -13.99
N LEU A 91 0.75 -3.98 -13.08
CA LEU A 91 1.47 -2.81 -12.56
C LEU A 91 2.79 -3.22 -11.91
N VAL A 92 2.79 -4.22 -11.04
CA VAL A 92 4.02 -4.69 -10.37
C VAL A 92 5.04 -5.17 -11.39
N ASN A 93 4.62 -5.93 -12.40
CA ASN A 93 5.50 -6.43 -13.45
C ASN A 93 6.03 -5.31 -14.35
N SER A 94 5.20 -4.34 -14.73
CA SER A 94 5.63 -3.20 -15.54
C SER A 94 6.71 -2.36 -14.82
N LEU A 95 6.70 -2.38 -13.49
CA LEU A 95 7.68 -1.69 -12.66
C LEU A 95 8.99 -2.48 -12.53
N ARG A 96 9.02 -3.78 -12.83
CA ARG A 96 10.27 -4.58 -12.85
C ARG A 96 11.10 -4.35 -14.12
N SER A 97 10.44 -4.08 -15.24
CA SER A 97 11.08 -3.93 -16.56
C SER A 97 11.67 -2.53 -16.82
N ALA A 98 11.72 -1.67 -15.80
CA ALA A 98 12.15 -0.27 -15.89
C ALA A 98 13.33 0.04 -14.98
#